data_AF-A0A6L7KN21-F1
#
_entry.id   AF-A0A6L7KN21-F1
#
_cell.length_a   1.000
_cell.length_b   1.000
_cell.length_c   1.000
_cell.angle_alpha   90.00
_cell.angle_beta   90.00
_cell.angle_gamma   90.00
#
_symmetry.space_group_name_H-M   'P 1'
#
loop_
_entity.id
_entity.type
_entity.pdbx_description
1 polymer ?
#
loop_
_entity_poly.entity_id
_entity_poly.type
_entity_poly.pdbx_seq_one_letter_code
_entity_poly.pdbx_strand_id
1 'polypeptide(L)'
;MVLNRAIDVTSDQRRALISLLSRHLPNAESWIYGSRIRGTSRPESDLDMVVFAAPEQARAVSDLRECLEESNLPFRVDLFVWDELPESFRDQIRREHHVLVSPQVSVNTEWNDIAFSEAVRLNPKVKLERGAEYPFIDMAAISPGFRSACATHSRNFSGGGSRFQTGDTLMARITPCLENGKVARYFSDDEFGVAHGSTEFIVIRGRPDVSDTEFAYYLTRWNYVRDYAVEQMTG
;
A
#
# COMPACT_ATOMS: atom_id res chain seq x y z
N MET A 1 1.92 -9.48 10.15
CA MET A 1 3.18 -9.25 9.41
C MET A 1 3.42 -10.47 8.53
N VAL A 2 2.98 -10.42 7.27
CA VAL A 2 3.24 -11.51 6.30
C VAL A 2 4.68 -11.34 5.86
N LEU A 3 5.56 -12.22 6.34
CA LEU A 3 6.97 -12.25 5.91
C LEU A 3 6.99 -12.54 4.41
N ASN A 4 7.46 -11.59 3.61
CA ASN A 4 7.70 -11.77 2.18
C ASN A 4 8.92 -12.68 1.98
N ARG A 5 8.77 -13.98 2.31
CA ARG A 5 9.80 -15.00 2.09
C ARG A 5 9.89 -15.30 0.60
N ALA A 6 11.12 -15.44 0.11
CA ALA A 6 11.39 -15.94 -1.23
C ALA A 6 10.82 -17.36 -1.38
N ILE A 7 10.02 -17.57 -2.43
CA ILE A 7 9.51 -18.88 -2.84
C ILE A 7 10.42 -19.48 -3.90
N ASP A 8 10.53 -20.80 -3.94
CA ASP A 8 11.26 -21.54 -4.96
C ASP A 8 10.42 -21.70 -6.25
N VAL A 9 10.12 -20.55 -6.87
CA VAL A 9 9.37 -20.39 -8.12
C VAL A 9 9.98 -19.22 -8.89
N THR A 10 10.33 -19.42 -10.16
CA THR A 10 10.90 -18.36 -11.00
C THR A 10 9.86 -17.29 -11.36
N SER A 11 10.33 -16.10 -11.77
CA SER A 11 9.43 -15.02 -12.22
C SER A 11 8.52 -15.45 -13.38
N ASP A 12 8.98 -16.33 -14.26
CA ASP A 12 8.21 -16.80 -15.42
C ASP A 12 7.14 -17.80 -15.01
N GLN A 13 7.48 -18.74 -14.12
CA GLN A 13 6.54 -19.68 -13.54
C GLN A 13 5.47 -18.94 -12.73
N ARG A 14 5.88 -17.95 -11.93
CA ARG A 14 4.96 -17.08 -11.18
C ARG A 14 4.00 -16.35 -12.11
N ARG A 15 4.49 -15.79 -13.22
CA ARG A 15 3.65 -15.14 -14.22
C ARG A 15 2.65 -16.10 -14.87
N ALA A 16 3.07 -17.32 -15.19
CA ALA A 16 2.20 -18.35 -15.74
C ALA A 16 1.07 -18.71 -14.75
N LEU A 17 1.40 -18.94 -13.47
CA LEU A 17 0.42 -19.22 -12.42
C LEU A 17 -0.59 -18.07 -12.25
N ILE A 18 -0.12 -16.82 -12.16
CA ILE A 18 -0.99 -15.65 -12.01
C ILE A 18 -1.91 -15.49 -13.23
N SER A 19 -1.41 -15.75 -14.44
CA SER A 19 -2.19 -15.68 -15.68
C SER A 19 -3.35 -16.69 -15.68
N LEU A 20 -3.06 -17.95 -15.30
CA LEU A 20 -4.08 -18.99 -15.19
C LEU A 20 -5.10 -18.67 -14.10
N LEU A 21 -4.65 -18.25 -12.90
CA LEU A 21 -5.53 -17.82 -11.82
C LEU A 21 -6.46 -16.69 -12.26
N SER A 22 -5.92 -15.63 -12.87
CA SER A 22 -6.69 -14.47 -13.29
C SER A 22 -7.75 -14.80 -14.35
N ARG A 23 -7.47 -15.79 -15.20
CA ARG A 23 -8.40 -16.21 -16.27
C ARG A 23 -9.60 -17.00 -15.73
N HIS A 24 -9.40 -17.84 -14.73
CA HIS A 24 -10.43 -18.75 -14.23
C HIS A 24 -11.07 -18.28 -12.92
N LEU A 25 -10.28 -17.70 -12.02
CA LEU A 25 -10.72 -17.21 -10.70
C LEU A 25 -10.30 -15.74 -10.52
N PRO A 26 -10.92 -14.81 -11.27
CA PRO A 26 -10.61 -13.39 -11.13
C PRO A 26 -10.87 -12.92 -9.70
N ASN A 27 -9.92 -12.18 -9.13
CA ASN A 27 -9.96 -11.62 -7.77
C ASN A 27 -9.94 -12.63 -6.61
N ALA A 28 -9.82 -13.93 -6.88
CA ALA A 28 -9.67 -14.91 -5.82
C ALA A 28 -8.29 -14.78 -5.15
N GLU A 29 -8.29 -14.68 -3.83
CA GLU A 29 -7.07 -14.79 -3.05
C GLU A 29 -6.48 -16.19 -3.25
N SER A 30 -5.14 -16.28 -3.32
CA SER A 30 -4.44 -17.55 -3.44
C SER A 30 -3.11 -17.53 -2.69
N TRP A 31 -2.83 -18.63 -2.00
CA TRP A 31 -1.60 -18.81 -1.22
C TRP A 31 -0.87 -20.06 -1.69
N ILE A 32 0.45 -19.97 -1.77
CA ILE A 32 1.34 -21.12 -1.86
C ILE A 32 1.70 -21.55 -0.45
N TYR A 33 1.86 -22.85 -0.22
CA TYR A 33 2.40 -23.40 1.03
C TYR A 33 3.34 -24.58 0.76
N GLY A 34 3.81 -25.24 1.81
CA GLY A 34 4.55 -26.50 1.67
C GLY A 34 6.04 -26.34 1.33
N SER A 35 6.58 -27.32 0.60
CA SER A 35 8.01 -27.57 0.45
C SER A 35 8.77 -26.41 -0.21
N ARG A 36 8.15 -25.75 -1.19
CA ARG A 36 8.69 -24.62 -1.97
C ARG A 36 8.75 -23.29 -1.22
N ILE A 37 8.24 -23.25 0.02
CA ILE A 37 8.36 -22.10 0.95
C ILE A 37 9.37 -22.38 2.05
N ARG A 38 9.50 -23.64 2.46
CA ARG A 38 10.38 -24.07 3.55
C ARG A 38 11.85 -24.20 3.15
N GLY A 39 12.19 -24.01 1.87
CA GLY A 39 13.55 -24.14 1.35
C GLY A 39 14.06 -25.58 1.32
N THR A 40 13.17 -26.56 1.40
CA THR A 40 13.48 -28.00 1.33
C THR A 40 13.07 -28.61 -0.01
N SER A 41 12.66 -27.79 -0.98
CA SER A 41 12.18 -28.23 -2.29
C SER A 41 13.31 -28.75 -3.17
N ARG A 42 13.00 -29.84 -3.88
CA ARG A 42 13.72 -30.28 -5.09
C ARG A 42 13.05 -29.65 -6.32
N PRO A 43 13.76 -29.52 -7.47
CA PRO A 43 13.17 -28.95 -8.69
C PRO A 43 11.85 -29.62 -9.12
N GLU A 44 11.74 -30.93 -8.93
CA GLU A 44 10.60 -31.80 -9.27
C GLU A 44 9.44 -31.74 -8.25
N SER A 45 9.60 -31.05 -7.12
CA SER A 45 8.58 -31.08 -6.05
C SER A 45 7.26 -30.52 -6.56
N ASP A 46 6.15 -30.99 -6.03
CA ASP A 46 4.87 -30.32 -6.20
C ASP A 46 4.91 -28.86 -5.70
N LEU A 47 4.00 -28.05 -6.25
CA LEU A 47 3.65 -26.75 -5.71
C LEU A 47 2.28 -26.85 -5.06
N ASP A 48 2.24 -26.88 -3.73
CA ASP A 48 1.00 -26.83 -2.97
C ASP A 48 0.42 -25.41 -2.99
N MET A 49 -0.83 -25.29 -3.41
CA MET A 49 -1.55 -24.01 -3.48
C MET A 49 -2.96 -24.15 -2.94
N VAL A 50 -3.43 -23.11 -2.28
CA VAL A 50 -4.83 -22.97 -1.87
C VAL A 50 -5.45 -21.71 -2.47
N VAL A 51 -6.71 -21.82 -2.89
CA VAL A 51 -7.53 -20.71 -3.38
C VAL A 51 -8.73 -20.49 -2.48
N PHE A 52 -9.09 -19.23 -2.30
CA PHE A 52 -10.28 -18.80 -1.57
C PHE A 52 -11.39 -18.60 -2.59
N ALA A 53 -12.13 -19.67 -2.87
CA ALA A 53 -13.18 -19.70 -3.88
C ALA A 53 -14.53 -20.07 -3.23
N ALA A 54 -15.58 -19.37 -3.63
CA ALA A 54 -16.95 -19.66 -3.19
C ALA A 54 -17.49 -20.92 -3.89
N PRO A 55 -18.50 -21.62 -3.31
CA PRO A 55 -19.08 -22.83 -3.90
C PRO A 55 -19.55 -22.67 -5.36
N GLU A 56 -20.04 -21.48 -5.73
CA GLU A 56 -20.50 -21.18 -7.09
C GLU A 56 -19.35 -21.17 -8.12
N GLN A 57 -18.10 -21.01 -7.65
CA GLN A 57 -16.90 -21.01 -8.47
C GLN A 57 -16.30 -22.42 -8.66
N ALA A 58 -16.93 -23.48 -8.12
CA ALA A 58 -16.41 -24.85 -8.18
C ALA A 58 -16.04 -25.30 -9.60
N ARG A 59 -16.87 -24.95 -10.60
CA ARG A 59 -16.57 -25.27 -12.01
C ARG A 59 -15.30 -24.57 -12.50
N ALA A 60 -15.12 -23.30 -12.15
CA ALA A 60 -13.94 -22.55 -12.54
C ALA A 60 -12.67 -23.07 -11.84
N VAL A 61 -12.78 -23.55 -10.60
CA VAL A 61 -11.70 -24.26 -9.90
C VAL A 61 -11.34 -25.55 -10.65
N SER A 62 -12.32 -26.34 -11.10
CA SER A 62 -12.08 -27.53 -11.91
C SER A 62 -11.36 -27.21 -13.23
N ASP A 63 -11.86 -26.22 -13.99
CA ASP A 63 -11.23 -25.80 -15.25
C ASP A 63 -9.78 -25.33 -15.03
N LEU A 64 -9.52 -24.64 -13.91
CA LEU A 64 -8.18 -24.21 -13.53
C LEU A 64 -7.26 -25.39 -13.22
N ARG A 65 -7.75 -26.42 -12.53
CA ARG A 65 -6.97 -27.65 -12.25
C ARG A 65 -6.54 -28.31 -13.55
N GLU A 66 -7.46 -28.49 -14.49
CA GLU A 66 -7.17 -29.06 -15.80
C GLU A 66 -6.10 -28.23 -16.54
N CYS A 67 -6.26 -26.90 -16.57
CA CYS A 67 -5.29 -26.02 -17.23
C CYS A 67 -3.91 -26.01 -16.55
N LEU A 68 -3.84 -26.23 -15.24
CA LEU A 68 -2.57 -26.36 -14.51
C LEU A 68 -1.88 -27.68 -14.85
N GLU A 69 -2.63 -28.78 -14.96
CA GLU A 69 -2.12 -30.10 -15.36
C GLU A 69 -1.59 -30.11 -16.80
N GLU A 70 -2.23 -29.37 -17.71
CA GLU A 70 -1.80 -29.23 -19.10
C GLU A 70 -0.74 -28.13 -19.32
N SER A 71 -0.35 -27.41 -18.27
CA SER A 71 0.57 -26.29 -18.40
C SER A 71 2.03 -26.73 -18.63
N ASN A 72 2.83 -25.84 -19.22
CA ASN A 72 4.27 -26.05 -19.40
C ASN A 72 5.09 -25.77 -18.11
N LEU A 73 4.47 -25.82 -16.94
CA LEU A 73 5.20 -25.69 -15.67
C LEU A 73 6.07 -26.94 -15.48
N PRO A 74 7.33 -26.80 -15.03
CA PRO A 74 8.24 -27.94 -14.88
C PRO A 74 7.93 -28.79 -13.62
N PHE A 75 6.78 -28.58 -13.00
CA PHE A 75 6.33 -29.27 -11.80
C PHE A 75 4.80 -29.29 -11.74
N ARG A 76 4.27 -30.27 -11.01
CA ARG A 76 2.84 -30.38 -10.74
C ARG A 76 2.39 -29.30 -9.76
N VAL A 77 1.17 -28.79 -9.93
CA VAL A 77 0.54 -27.85 -9.00
C VAL A 77 -0.64 -28.56 -8.32
N ASP A 78 -0.56 -28.73 -7.01
CA ASP A 78 -1.63 -29.30 -6.21
C ASP A 78 -2.49 -28.18 -5.63
N LEU A 79 -3.64 -27.97 -6.28
CA LEU A 79 -4.61 -26.94 -5.90
C LEU A 79 -5.57 -27.46 -4.83
N PHE A 80 -5.92 -26.64 -3.85
CA PHE A 80 -6.94 -26.93 -2.85
C PHE A 80 -7.89 -25.74 -2.68
N VAL A 81 -9.15 -25.98 -2.31
CA VAL A 81 -10.09 -24.92 -1.95
C VAL A 81 -10.03 -24.72 -0.44
N TRP A 82 -9.85 -23.48 0.01
CA TRP A 82 -9.62 -23.17 1.43
C TRP A 82 -10.69 -23.76 2.35
N ASP A 83 -11.96 -23.62 1.99
CA ASP A 83 -13.09 -24.05 2.83
C ASP A 83 -13.31 -25.57 2.86
N GLU A 84 -12.66 -26.31 1.96
CA GLU A 84 -12.70 -27.77 1.94
C GLU A 84 -11.61 -28.39 2.85
N LEU A 85 -10.65 -27.59 3.29
CA LEU A 85 -9.53 -28.08 4.12
C LEU A 85 -9.92 -28.20 5.61
N PRO A 86 -9.48 -29.27 6.30
CA PRO A 86 -9.65 -29.39 7.75
C PRO A 86 -9.07 -28.18 8.50
N GLU A 87 -9.73 -27.76 9.57
CA GLU A 87 -9.31 -26.58 10.37
C GLU A 87 -7.88 -26.69 10.90
N SER A 88 -7.47 -27.86 11.39
CA SER A 88 -6.10 -28.13 11.83
C SER A 88 -5.05 -27.90 10.73
N PHE A 89 -5.42 -28.16 9.47
CA PHE A 89 -4.55 -27.96 8.32
C PHE A 89 -4.52 -26.49 7.89
N ARG A 90 -5.67 -25.81 7.91
CA ARG A 90 -5.76 -24.35 7.70
C ARG A 90 -4.88 -23.58 8.68
N ASP A 91 -4.84 -23.98 9.95
CA ASP A 91 -3.97 -23.36 10.95
C ASP A 91 -2.48 -23.60 10.71
N GLN A 92 -2.11 -24.72 10.08
CA GLN A 92 -0.74 -24.95 9.64
C GLN A 92 -0.36 -24.02 8.48
N ILE A 93 -1.22 -23.89 7.48
CA ILE A 93 -0.99 -23.02 6.32
C ILE A 93 -0.94 -21.54 6.74
N ARG A 94 -1.83 -21.08 7.63
CA ARG A 94 -1.80 -19.71 8.18
C ARG A 94 -0.46 -19.35 8.80
N ARG A 95 0.18 -20.30 9.49
CA ARG A 95 1.49 -20.09 10.13
C ARG A 95 2.62 -19.96 9.11
N GLU A 96 2.50 -20.61 7.95
CA GLU A 96 3.56 -20.65 6.95
C GLU A 96 3.00 -20.80 5.52
N HIS A 97 2.84 -19.64 4.86
CA HIS A 97 2.41 -19.54 3.46
C HIS A 97 3.08 -18.33 2.79
N HIS A 98 2.95 -18.26 1.47
CA HIS A 98 3.29 -17.09 0.67
C HIS A 98 2.06 -16.69 -0.15
N VAL A 99 1.67 -15.42 -0.05
CA VAL A 99 0.53 -14.89 -0.81
C VAL A 99 0.92 -14.74 -2.28
N LEU A 100 0.26 -15.50 -3.16
CA LEU A 100 0.50 -15.44 -4.59
C LEU A 100 -0.36 -14.35 -5.26
N VAL A 101 -1.66 -14.35 -4.95
CA VAL A 101 -2.63 -13.31 -5.32
C VAL A 101 -3.35 -12.87 -4.05
N SER A 102 -3.32 -11.58 -3.74
CA SER A 102 -4.15 -10.99 -2.70
C SER A 102 -5.55 -10.69 -3.26
N PRO A 103 -6.62 -10.68 -2.44
CA PRO A 103 -7.93 -10.26 -2.91
C PRO A 103 -7.79 -8.84 -3.44
N GLN A 104 -8.07 -8.65 -4.73
CA GLN A 104 -8.22 -7.31 -5.27
C GLN A 104 -9.50 -6.77 -4.64
N VAL A 105 -9.38 -5.74 -3.79
CA VAL A 105 -10.54 -4.95 -3.38
C VAL A 105 -11.25 -4.60 -4.68
N SER A 106 -12.50 -5.03 -4.82
CA SER A 106 -13.36 -4.59 -5.91
C SER A 106 -13.57 -3.09 -5.72
N VAL A 107 -12.64 -2.30 -6.24
CA VAL A 107 -12.84 -0.87 -6.39
C VAL A 107 -13.98 -0.78 -7.39
N ASN A 108 -15.15 -0.36 -6.92
CA ASN A 108 -16.24 -0.04 -7.83
C ASN A 108 -15.68 0.97 -8.84
N THR A 109 -15.58 0.57 -10.10
CA THR A 109 -14.87 1.33 -11.16
C THR A 109 -15.67 2.54 -11.65
N GLU A 110 -16.82 2.81 -11.04
CA GLU A 110 -17.54 4.06 -11.20
C GLU A 110 -16.76 5.17 -10.51
N TRP A 111 -16.08 5.99 -11.33
CA TRP A 111 -15.50 7.24 -10.89
C TRP A 111 -16.63 8.10 -10.31
N ASN A 112 -16.50 8.43 -9.03
CA ASN A 112 -17.42 9.33 -8.36
C ASN A 112 -16.74 10.68 -8.15
N ASP A 113 -17.42 11.75 -8.54
CA ASP A 113 -16.96 13.11 -8.30
C ASP A 113 -17.25 13.47 -6.84
N ILE A 114 -16.19 13.60 -6.05
CA ILE A 114 -16.27 14.02 -4.64
C ILE A 114 -15.47 15.30 -4.43
N ALA A 115 -15.81 16.06 -3.38
CA ALA A 115 -15.05 17.26 -3.05
C ALA A 115 -13.63 16.90 -2.60
N PHE A 116 -12.65 17.78 -2.86
CA PHE A 116 -11.26 17.56 -2.41
C PHE A 116 -11.18 17.28 -0.90
N SER A 117 -11.93 18.01 -0.09
CA SER A 117 -11.99 17.84 1.37
C SER A 117 -12.64 16.53 1.83
N GLU A 118 -13.41 15.87 0.97
CA GLU A 118 -13.97 14.54 1.20
C GLU A 118 -12.95 13.47 0.82
N ALA A 119 -12.20 13.69 -0.26
CA ALA A 119 -11.16 12.77 -0.73
C ALA A 119 -9.99 12.66 0.28
N VAL A 120 -9.59 13.75 0.93
CA VAL A 120 -8.43 13.79 1.82
C VAL A 120 -8.77 14.31 3.22
N ARG A 121 -7.84 14.16 4.17
CA ARG A 121 -7.87 14.81 5.49
C ARG A 121 -6.93 15.99 5.49
N LEU A 122 -7.46 17.17 5.81
CA LEU A 122 -6.68 18.39 6.04
C LEU A 122 -6.34 18.52 7.53
N ASN A 123 -5.08 18.79 7.81
CA ASN A 123 -4.50 18.95 9.15
C ASN A 123 -4.93 17.83 10.13
N PRO A 124 -4.70 16.54 9.77
CA PRO A 124 -5.04 15.43 10.65
C PRO A 124 -4.34 15.59 12.01
N LYS A 125 -5.03 15.21 13.10
CA LYS A 125 -4.46 15.30 14.45
C LYS A 125 -3.35 14.26 14.62
N VAL A 126 -2.16 14.73 14.98
CA VAL A 126 -1.05 13.90 15.46
C VAL A 126 -0.74 14.27 16.91
N LYS A 127 -0.58 13.26 17.76
CA LYS A 127 -0.27 13.43 19.18
C LYS A 127 1.25 13.59 19.34
N LEU A 128 1.65 14.67 20.01
CA LEU A 128 3.03 14.96 20.40
C LEU A 128 3.01 15.45 21.85
N GLU A 129 4.00 15.06 22.63
CA GLU A 129 4.12 15.45 24.04
C GLU A 129 4.88 16.77 24.17
N ARG A 130 4.32 17.71 24.94
CA ARG A 130 4.96 19.01 25.15
C ARG A 130 6.24 18.84 25.96
N GLY A 131 7.33 19.45 25.48
CA GLY A 131 8.65 19.35 26.13
C GLY A 131 9.46 18.12 25.72
N ALA A 132 8.89 17.22 24.91
CA ALA A 132 9.65 16.16 24.26
C ALA A 132 10.25 16.64 22.93
N GLU A 133 11.34 16.01 22.53
CA GLU A 133 12.07 16.31 21.30
C GLU A 133 11.57 15.44 20.15
N TYR A 134 11.26 16.08 19.01
CA TYR A 134 10.79 15.41 17.80
C TYR A 134 11.50 15.96 16.57
N PRO A 135 11.58 15.19 15.46
CA PRO A 135 12.08 15.68 14.20
C PRO A 135 11.33 16.93 13.73
N PHE A 136 12.06 17.92 13.22
CA PHE A 136 11.50 19.19 12.78
C PHE A 136 11.71 19.43 11.27
N ILE A 137 10.65 19.83 10.58
CA ILE A 137 10.71 20.24 9.16
C ILE A 137 10.52 21.76 9.07
N ASP A 138 11.55 22.45 8.60
CA ASP A 138 11.47 23.85 8.19
C ASP A 138 10.82 23.99 6.80
N MET A 139 10.24 25.16 6.54
CA MET A 139 9.80 25.53 5.19
C MET A 139 10.97 25.54 4.17
N ALA A 140 12.19 25.79 4.65
CA ALA A 140 13.40 25.74 3.83
C ALA A 140 13.81 24.31 3.45
N ALA A 141 13.40 23.29 4.21
CA ALA A 141 13.70 21.90 3.91
C ALA A 141 12.85 21.33 2.76
N ILE A 142 11.80 22.05 2.35
CA ILE A 142 10.97 21.67 1.19
C ILE A 142 11.60 22.25 -0.09
N SER A 143 12.28 21.38 -0.82
CA SER A 143 12.87 21.70 -2.13
C SER A 143 11.86 21.42 -3.26
N PRO A 144 11.53 22.40 -4.11
CA PRO A 144 10.68 22.17 -5.27
C PRO A 144 11.18 21.02 -6.14
N GLY A 145 10.24 20.18 -6.61
CA GLY A 145 10.56 19.03 -7.48
C GLY A 145 11.05 17.78 -6.73
N PHE A 146 11.45 17.89 -5.46
CA PHE A 146 11.77 16.72 -4.64
C PHE A 146 10.51 16.16 -3.99
N ARG A 147 10.33 14.85 -4.15
CA ARG A 147 9.12 14.17 -3.66
C ARG A 147 9.05 14.12 -2.14
N SER A 148 10.18 13.89 -1.48
CA SER A 148 10.24 13.63 -0.05
C SER A 148 10.95 14.74 0.69
N ALA A 149 10.45 15.05 1.89
CA ALA A 149 11.10 15.91 2.86
C ALA A 149 11.48 15.08 4.09
N CYS A 150 12.76 15.12 4.44
CA CYS A 150 13.30 14.46 5.63
C CYS A 150 13.71 15.53 6.65
N ALA A 151 13.58 15.21 7.93
CA ALA A 151 14.04 16.10 8.98
C ALA A 151 15.57 16.15 9.00
N THR A 152 16.13 17.35 9.10
CA THR A 152 17.59 17.56 9.19
C THR A 152 18.05 17.72 10.63
N HIS A 153 17.13 17.98 11.55
CA HIS A 153 17.37 18.15 12.98
C HIS A 153 16.09 17.87 13.78
N SER A 154 16.24 17.81 15.10
CA SER A 154 15.13 17.68 16.04
C SER A 154 14.94 18.97 16.83
N ARG A 155 13.72 19.19 17.33
CA ARG A 155 13.38 20.34 18.16
C ARG A 155 12.39 19.94 19.25
N ASN A 156 12.56 20.51 20.44
CA ASN A 156 11.56 20.41 21.51
C ASN A 156 10.20 20.96 21.06
N PHE A 157 9.17 20.13 21.21
CA PHE A 157 7.81 20.50 20.86
C PHE A 157 7.19 21.37 21.95
N SER A 158 6.95 22.64 21.63
CA SER A 158 6.39 23.63 22.56
C SER A 158 4.86 23.73 22.50
N GLY A 159 4.19 22.93 21.67
CA GLY A 159 2.73 22.93 21.47
C GLY A 159 2.27 23.61 20.18
N GLY A 160 3.13 24.44 19.56
CA GLY A 160 2.88 25.11 18.29
C GLY A 160 3.49 24.38 17.08
N GLY A 161 3.11 24.78 15.87
CA GLY A 161 3.58 24.15 14.63
C GLY A 161 2.60 23.13 14.05
N SER A 162 2.85 22.78 12.79
CA SER A 162 2.12 21.71 12.11
C SER A 162 2.60 20.36 12.60
N ARG A 163 1.71 19.37 12.67
CA ARG A 163 2.01 18.03 13.17
C ARG A 163 1.63 17.02 12.10
N PHE A 164 2.50 16.05 11.85
CA PHE A 164 2.37 15.12 10.75
C PHE A 164 3.10 13.82 11.07
N GLN A 165 2.86 12.80 10.26
CA GLN A 165 3.52 11.50 10.36
C GLN A 165 4.05 11.06 8.99
N THR A 166 4.91 10.05 8.97
CA THR A 166 5.45 9.47 7.72
C THR A 166 4.35 9.24 6.68
N GLY A 167 4.61 9.69 5.47
CA GLY A 167 3.68 9.61 4.35
C GLY A 167 2.82 10.85 4.14
N ASP A 168 2.61 11.71 5.14
CA ASP A 168 1.80 12.92 4.98
C ASP A 168 2.38 13.88 3.95
N THR A 169 1.50 14.59 3.24
CA THR A 169 1.89 15.67 2.32
C THR A 169 1.94 16.99 3.08
N LEU A 170 3.08 17.68 2.96
CA LEU A 170 3.32 19.02 3.49
C LEU A 170 3.21 20.01 2.33
N MET A 171 2.14 20.79 2.32
CA MET A 171 1.91 21.86 1.34
C MET A 171 2.15 23.22 2.00
N ALA A 172 2.92 24.10 1.38
CA ALA A 172 3.06 25.46 1.88
C ALA A 172 1.73 26.21 1.82
N ARG A 173 1.42 27.00 2.86
CA ARG A 173 0.20 27.81 2.96
C ARG A 173 0.38 29.29 2.62
N ILE A 174 1.58 29.67 2.17
CA ILE A 174 1.98 31.05 1.91
C ILE A 174 2.56 31.22 0.51
N THR A 175 2.43 32.43 -0.03
CA THR A 175 3.04 32.88 -1.28
C THR A 175 4.38 33.57 -0.96
N PRO A 176 5.46 33.36 -1.74
CA PRO A 176 5.56 32.62 -3.00
C PRO A 176 5.89 31.12 -2.83
N CYS A 177 5.82 30.57 -1.62
CA CYS A 177 6.24 29.17 -1.40
C CYS A 177 5.37 28.16 -2.17
N LEU A 178 4.04 28.33 -2.16
CA LEU A 178 3.17 27.43 -2.92
C LEU A 178 3.32 27.60 -4.44
N GLU A 179 3.48 28.83 -4.93
CA GLU A 179 3.74 29.13 -6.36
C GLU A 179 5.02 28.44 -6.85
N ASN A 180 6.06 28.43 -6.02
CA ASN A 180 7.30 27.72 -6.28
C ASN A 180 7.16 26.19 -6.16
N GLY A 181 5.96 25.68 -5.91
CA GLY A 181 5.68 24.24 -5.84
C GLY A 181 6.27 23.59 -4.60
N LYS A 182 6.36 24.30 -3.47
CA LYS A 182 6.77 23.71 -2.18
C LYS A 182 5.67 22.80 -1.63
N VAL A 183 5.64 21.59 -2.19
CA VAL A 183 4.82 20.46 -1.79
C VAL A 183 5.73 19.23 -1.74
N ALA A 184 5.81 18.58 -0.60
CA ALA A 184 6.59 17.35 -0.46
C ALA A 184 5.93 16.39 0.53
N ARG A 185 6.26 15.12 0.42
CA ARG A 185 5.83 14.06 1.34
C ARG A 185 6.82 13.94 2.48
N TYR A 186 6.37 13.98 3.73
CA TYR A 186 7.24 13.68 4.86
C TYR A 186 7.67 12.22 4.84
N PHE A 187 8.97 11.99 4.98
CA PHE A 187 9.56 10.66 5.05
C PHE A 187 10.42 10.52 6.31
N SER A 188 10.25 9.37 6.98
CA SER A 188 11.09 8.88 8.05
C SER A 188 11.29 7.38 7.83
N ASP A 189 12.41 6.84 8.32
CA ASP A 189 12.67 5.40 8.32
C ASP A 189 11.71 4.62 9.25
N ASP A 190 11.05 5.33 10.18
CA ASP A 190 9.95 4.81 10.98
C ASP A 190 8.62 5.02 10.25
N GLU A 191 7.93 3.92 9.92
CA GLU A 191 6.61 3.92 9.26
C GLU A 191 5.55 4.70 10.06
N PHE A 192 5.71 4.79 11.39
CA PHE A 192 4.85 5.58 12.28
C PHE A 192 5.56 6.84 12.83
N GLY A 193 6.69 7.22 12.23
CA GLY A 193 7.48 8.37 12.64
C GLY A 193 6.64 9.64 12.67
N VAL A 194 6.48 10.24 13.85
CA VAL A 194 5.77 11.51 14.06
C VAL A 194 6.75 12.67 14.12
N ALA A 195 6.34 13.81 13.57
CA ALA A 195 7.17 15.01 13.50
C ALA A 195 6.32 16.27 13.60
N HIS A 196 7.02 17.40 13.79
CA HIS A 196 6.43 18.73 13.74
C HIS A 196 7.20 19.62 12.76
N GLY A 197 6.61 20.74 12.38
CA GLY A 197 7.23 21.65 11.43
C GLY A 197 6.63 23.05 11.48
N SER A 198 7.01 23.87 10.49
CA SER A 198 6.49 25.23 10.34
C SER A 198 4.95 25.29 10.49
N THR A 199 4.45 26.35 11.12
CA THR A 199 3.02 26.69 11.16
C THR A 199 2.44 27.00 9.78
N GLU A 200 3.31 27.14 8.78
CA GLU A 200 2.96 27.46 7.40
C GLU A 200 2.70 26.22 6.54
N PHE A 201 2.62 25.03 7.13
CA PHE A 201 2.18 23.84 6.41
C PHE A 201 0.67 23.63 6.54
N ILE A 202 0.06 23.26 5.42
CA ILE A 202 -1.17 22.48 5.39
C ILE A 202 -0.74 21.03 5.26
N VAL A 203 -1.12 20.20 6.23
CA VAL A 203 -0.83 18.77 6.24
C VAL A 203 -2.00 18.05 5.57
N ILE A 204 -1.70 17.18 4.61
CA ILE A 204 -2.71 16.48 3.82
C ILE A 204 -2.44 14.98 3.90
N ARG A 205 -3.46 14.21 4.25
CA ARG A 205 -3.39 12.74 4.38
C ARG A 205 -4.51 12.07 3.61
N GLY A 206 -4.27 10.87 3.09
CA GLY A 206 -5.32 10.01 2.55
C GLY A 206 -6.40 9.74 3.59
N ARG A 207 -7.64 9.55 3.13
CA ARG A 207 -8.76 9.20 3.99
C ARG A 207 -9.00 7.69 3.88
N PRO A 208 -8.95 6.94 4.99
CA PRO A 208 -9.25 5.50 4.97
C PRO A 208 -10.55 5.22 4.20
N ASP A 209 -10.52 4.17 3.39
CA ASP A 209 -11.62 3.71 2.54
C ASP A 209 -12.04 4.67 1.41
N VAL A 210 -11.33 5.80 1.23
CA VAL A 210 -11.60 6.78 0.16
C VAL A 210 -10.36 7.03 -0.71
N SER A 211 -9.22 7.28 -0.08
CA SER A 211 -7.96 7.50 -0.77
C SER A 211 -6.76 7.05 0.08
N ASP A 212 -5.73 6.55 -0.59
CA ASP A 212 -4.44 6.37 0.06
C ASP A 212 -3.65 7.69 0.13
N THR A 213 -2.64 7.73 1.01
CA THR A 213 -1.86 8.94 1.24
C THR A 213 -0.94 9.29 0.06
N GLU A 214 -0.56 8.31 -0.77
CA GLU A 214 0.23 8.54 -1.98
C GLU A 214 -0.61 9.23 -3.07
N PHE A 215 -1.86 8.80 -3.25
CA PHE A 215 -2.85 9.48 -4.08
C PHE A 215 -3.08 10.92 -3.61
N ALA A 216 -3.23 11.15 -2.30
CA ALA A 216 -3.40 12.50 -1.75
C ALA A 216 -2.23 13.44 -2.13
N TYR A 217 -0.99 12.94 -2.15
CA TYR A 217 0.17 13.70 -2.61
C TYR A 217 0.07 14.08 -4.10
N TYR A 218 -0.24 13.12 -4.97
CA TYR A 218 -0.35 13.37 -6.40
C TYR A 218 -1.54 14.27 -6.75
N LEU A 219 -2.68 14.10 -6.07
CA LEU A 219 -3.85 14.95 -6.19
C LEU A 219 -3.53 16.40 -5.80
N THR A 220 -2.83 16.61 -4.68
CA THR A 220 -2.42 17.95 -4.22
C THR A 220 -1.48 18.63 -5.21
N ARG A 221 -0.62 17.87 -5.89
CA ARG A 221 0.31 18.40 -6.90
C ARG A 221 -0.35 18.73 -8.23
N TRP A 222 -1.56 18.26 -8.47
CA TRP A 222 -2.24 18.52 -9.72
C TRP A 222 -2.51 20.03 -9.86
N ASN A 223 -2.21 20.59 -11.04
CA ASN A 223 -2.31 22.04 -11.28
C ASN A 223 -3.70 22.58 -10.93
N TYR A 224 -4.77 21.82 -11.21
CA TYR A 224 -6.13 22.25 -10.86
C TYR A 224 -6.30 22.54 -9.36
N VAL A 225 -5.72 21.70 -8.49
CA VAL A 225 -5.78 21.87 -7.03
C VAL A 225 -4.80 22.94 -6.58
N ARG A 226 -3.55 22.89 -7.06
CA ARG A 226 -2.49 23.80 -6.62
C ARG A 226 -2.79 25.24 -7.03
N ASP A 227 -3.19 25.46 -8.28
CA ASP A 227 -3.43 26.80 -8.82
C ASP A 227 -4.67 27.41 -8.15
N TYR A 228 -5.72 26.61 -7.91
CA TYR A 228 -6.85 27.02 -7.06
C TYR A 228 -6.39 27.42 -5.65
N ALA A 229 -5.53 26.61 -5.01
CA ALA A 229 -5.03 26.93 -3.67
C ALA A 229 -4.18 28.21 -3.65
N VAL A 230 -3.39 28.50 -4.69
CA VAL A 230 -2.64 29.76 -4.84
C VAL A 230 -3.60 30.94 -4.98
N GLU A 231 -4.67 30.83 -5.77
CA GLU A 231 -5.68 31.88 -5.93
C GLU A 231 -6.42 32.21 -4.62
N GLN A 232 -6.61 31.22 -3.76
CA GLN A 232 -7.24 31.42 -2.44
C GLN A 232 -6.29 31.97 -1.37
N MET A 233 -4.98 32.09 -1.65
CA MET A 233 -4.02 32.70 -0.73
C MET A 233 -4.12 34.22 -0.81
N THR A 234 -5.09 34.79 -0.10
CA THR A 234 -5.10 36.21 0.22
C THR A 234 -4.20 36.47 1.41
N GLY A 235 -3.13 37.24 1.20
CA GLY A 235 -2.32 37.81 2.27
C GLY A 235 -3.08 38.89 3.04
#